data_AF-A0A8B8ZRD5-F1
#
_entry.id   AF-A0A8B8ZRD5-F1
#
_cell.length_a   1.000
_cell.length_b   1.000
_cell.length_c   1.000
_cell.angle_alpha   90.00
_cell.angle_beta   90.00
_cell.angle_gamma   90.00
#
_symmetry.space_group_name_H-M   'P 1'
#
loop_
_entity.id
_entity.type
_entity.pdbx_description
1 polymer ?
#
loop_
_entity_poly.entity_id
_entity_poly.type
_entity_poly.pdbx_seq_one_letter_code
_entity_poly.pdbx_strand_id
1 'polypeptide(L)'
;MERSGSEPALPGFRFHPTEEELLDFYLKRVALGKKLNFDIIGTLNLYRHDPWELPGLAKIGEREWYFFVPRDRKSGNGGRPNRTTERGFWKATGSDRPIRSTAEPRRLIGLKKTLVFYEGRAPRGTKTDWVMNEYRLPDAPASNTAVPPKVYMVYIYKEAMQRNVKLNALFKQVSVAIEEAINAI
;
A
#
# COMPACT_ATOMS: atom_id res chain seq x y z
N MET A 1 -16.91 25.82 -2.95
CA MET A 1 -17.69 24.58 -3.10
C MET A 1 -16.73 23.42 -3.13
N GLU A 2 -16.54 22.75 -2.00
CA GLU A 2 -15.71 21.55 -1.88
C GLU A 2 -16.44 20.40 -2.57
N ARG A 3 -15.82 19.80 -3.61
CA ARG A 3 -16.24 18.48 -4.08
C ARG A 3 -15.60 17.48 -3.14
N SER A 4 -16.35 17.04 -2.13
CA SER A 4 -16.02 15.80 -1.42
C SER A 4 -15.97 14.70 -2.46
N GLY A 5 -14.80 14.14 -2.71
CA GLY A 5 -14.63 12.95 -3.53
C GLY A 5 -15.20 11.74 -2.81
N SER A 6 -16.53 11.71 -2.65
CA SER A 6 -17.25 10.52 -2.20
C SER A 6 -17.13 9.48 -3.31
N GLU A 7 -16.65 8.29 -2.94
CA GLU A 7 -16.79 7.07 -3.71
C GLU A 7 -18.17 7.04 -4.37
N PRO A 8 -18.30 6.74 -5.68
CA PRO A 8 -19.62 6.59 -6.29
C PRO A 8 -20.35 5.52 -5.47
N ALA A 9 -21.46 5.93 -4.83
CA ALA A 9 -22.21 5.13 -3.86
C ALA A 9 -23.01 4.02 -4.56
N LEU A 10 -22.34 3.23 -5.39
CA LEU A 10 -22.86 2.02 -5.99
C LEU A 10 -22.42 0.83 -5.13
N PRO A 11 -23.37 -0.01 -4.67
CA PRO A 11 -23.03 -1.20 -3.92
C PRO A 11 -21.97 -2.04 -4.64
N GLY A 12 -20.87 -2.35 -3.95
CA GLY A 12 -19.80 -3.19 -4.47
C GLY A 12 -18.65 -2.47 -5.18
N PHE A 13 -18.80 -1.19 -5.55
CA PHE A 13 -17.67 -0.40 -6.03
C PHE A 13 -16.76 -0.04 -4.85
N ARG A 14 -15.48 -0.38 -4.96
CA ARG A 14 -14.48 -0.12 -3.91
C ARG A 14 -13.17 0.33 -4.51
N PHE A 15 -12.45 1.18 -3.78
CA PHE A 15 -11.05 1.45 -4.08
C PHE A 15 -10.17 0.22 -3.84
N HIS A 16 -9.93 -0.57 -4.90
CA HIS A 16 -9.10 -1.77 -4.88
C HIS A 16 -8.11 -1.80 -6.06
N PRO A 17 -7.18 -0.84 -6.13
CA PRO A 17 -6.23 -0.73 -7.24
C PRO A 17 -5.24 -1.91 -7.26
N THR A 18 -4.87 -2.33 -8.46
CA THR A 18 -3.77 -3.25 -8.72
C THR A 18 -2.42 -2.61 -8.37
N GLU A 19 -1.38 -3.43 -8.20
CA GLU A 19 -0.02 -2.92 -7.92
C GLU A 19 0.55 -2.08 -9.08
N GLU A 20 0.14 -2.39 -10.32
CA GLU A 20 0.48 -1.62 -11.52
C GLU A 20 -0.19 -0.24 -11.51
N GLU A 21 -1.49 -0.17 -11.22
CA GLU A 21 -2.21 1.11 -11.08
C GLU A 21 -1.65 1.95 -9.94
N LEU A 22 -1.38 1.32 -8.80
CA LEU A 22 -0.74 1.95 -7.67
C LEU A 22 0.57 2.67 -8.06
N LEU A 23 1.45 1.99 -8.80
CA LEU A 23 2.74 2.57 -9.17
C LEU A 23 2.67 3.51 -10.39
N ASP A 24 2.16 3.03 -11.53
CA ASP A 24 2.26 3.75 -12.82
C ASP A 24 1.19 4.84 -12.96
N PHE A 25 0.06 4.74 -12.26
CA PHE A 25 -0.97 5.77 -12.23
C PHE A 25 -0.83 6.68 -11.01
N TYR A 26 -0.92 6.17 -9.78
CA TYR A 26 -0.97 7.02 -8.58
C TYR A 26 0.42 7.57 -8.22
N LEU A 27 1.37 6.71 -7.87
CA LEU A 27 2.66 7.13 -7.33
C LEU A 27 3.48 7.92 -8.34
N LYS A 28 3.55 7.48 -9.60
CA LYS A 28 4.28 8.16 -10.67
C LYS A 28 3.77 9.57 -10.93
N ARG A 29 2.45 9.79 -10.91
CA ARG A 29 1.86 11.13 -11.11
C ARG A 29 2.22 12.07 -9.97
N VAL A 30 2.10 11.60 -8.72
CA VAL A 30 2.48 12.38 -7.53
C VAL A 30 3.97 12.71 -7.52
N ALA A 31 4.82 11.73 -7.85
CA ALA A 31 6.27 11.95 -7.97
C ALA A 31 6.62 13.00 -9.04
N LEU A 32 5.84 13.09 -10.13
CA LEU A 32 6.00 14.10 -11.18
C LEU A 32 5.32 15.45 -10.85
N GLY A 33 4.78 15.63 -9.64
CA GLY A 33 4.05 16.84 -9.25
C GLY A 33 2.74 17.06 -10.00
N LYS A 34 2.23 16.04 -10.70
CA LYS A 34 0.96 16.13 -11.42
C LYS A 34 -0.19 16.05 -10.42
N LYS A 35 -1.12 17.00 -10.50
CA LYS A 35 -2.36 16.94 -9.72
C LYS A 35 -3.19 15.74 -10.18
N LEU A 36 -3.60 14.92 -9.23
CA LEU A 36 -4.63 13.91 -9.45
C LEU A 36 -5.99 14.59 -9.37
N ASN A 37 -6.90 14.28 -10.29
CA ASN A 37 -8.26 14.81 -10.28
C ASN A 37 -9.12 14.21 -9.16
N PHE A 38 -8.59 13.21 -8.45
CA PHE A 38 -9.25 12.48 -7.39
C PHE A 38 -8.34 12.46 -6.17
N ASP A 39 -8.81 13.02 -5.06
CA ASP A 39 -8.06 13.14 -3.82
C ASP A 39 -8.32 11.94 -2.89
N ILE A 40 -8.10 10.73 -3.42
CA ILE A 40 -8.45 9.46 -2.76
C ILE A 40 -7.35 9.00 -1.79
N ILE A 41 -6.08 9.33 -2.07
CA ILE A 41 -4.92 8.94 -1.25
C ILE A 41 -4.31 10.20 -0.63
N GLY A 42 -4.32 10.26 0.70
CA GLY A 42 -3.74 11.37 1.47
C GLY A 42 -2.22 11.28 1.61
N THR A 43 -1.57 12.41 1.83
CA THR A 43 -0.14 12.44 2.22
C THR A 43 -0.02 12.42 3.75
N LEU A 44 0.80 11.54 4.30
CA LEU A 44 0.98 11.37 5.75
C LEU A 44 2.44 11.08 6.11
N ASN A 45 2.94 11.67 7.19
CA ASN A 45 4.20 11.25 7.79
C ASN A 45 3.98 10.01 8.66
N LEU A 46 3.93 8.87 7.97
CA LEU A 46 3.44 7.60 8.49
C LEU A 46 4.09 7.16 9.82
N TYR A 47 5.41 7.30 9.95
CA TYR A 47 6.14 6.77 11.11
C TYR A 47 5.92 7.57 12.40
N ARG A 48 5.14 8.65 12.35
CA ARG A 48 4.69 9.38 13.55
C ARG A 48 3.45 8.79 14.20
N HIS A 49 2.85 7.78 13.60
CA HIS A 49 1.59 7.19 14.04
C HIS A 49 1.74 5.70 14.22
N ASP A 50 1.10 5.17 15.25
CA ASP A 50 0.94 3.74 15.43
C ASP A 50 -0.10 3.21 14.43
N PRO A 51 -0.01 1.93 14.03
CA PRO A 51 -0.79 1.42 12.91
C PRO A 51 -2.32 1.44 13.14
N TRP A 52 -2.78 1.37 14.39
CA TRP A 52 -4.21 1.45 14.73
C TRP A 52 -4.82 2.84 14.61
N GLU A 53 -4.00 3.89 14.54
CA GLU A 53 -4.47 5.26 14.31
C GLU A 53 -4.69 5.53 12.82
N LEU A 54 -3.95 4.83 11.96
CA LEU A 54 -3.93 5.05 10.51
C LEU A 54 -5.30 4.93 9.84
N PRO A 55 -6.19 3.96 10.19
CA PRO A 55 -7.54 3.93 9.63
C PRO A 55 -8.30 5.25 9.77
N GLY A 56 -8.16 5.95 10.89
CA GLY A 56 -8.82 7.24 11.14
C GLY A 56 -8.19 8.42 10.38
N LEU A 57 -7.00 8.24 9.82
CA LEU A 57 -6.26 9.25 9.05
C LEU A 57 -6.38 9.04 7.54
N ALA A 58 -6.91 7.90 7.10
CA ALA A 58 -7.09 7.58 5.69
C ALA A 58 -8.30 8.34 5.13
N LYS A 59 -8.21 8.75 3.85
CA LYS A 59 -9.33 9.40 3.15
C LYS A 59 -10.39 8.41 2.69
N ILE A 60 -10.00 7.15 2.51
CA ILE A 60 -10.86 6.04 2.09
C ILE A 60 -10.34 4.73 2.68
N GLY A 61 -11.22 3.73 2.74
CA GLY A 61 -10.85 2.34 3.03
C GLY A 61 -11.49 1.78 4.29
N GLU A 62 -12.05 0.59 4.18
CA GLU A 62 -12.67 -0.14 5.29
C GLU A 62 -11.67 -1.10 5.98
N ARG A 63 -10.82 -1.76 5.17
CA ARG A 63 -9.90 -2.83 5.62
C ARG A 63 -8.46 -2.63 5.14
N GLU A 64 -8.29 -1.71 4.21
CA GLU A 64 -7.08 -1.41 3.48
C GLU A 64 -6.96 0.10 3.40
N TRP A 65 -5.82 0.65 3.79
CA TRP A 65 -5.61 2.09 3.86
C TRP A 65 -4.37 2.48 3.09
N TYR A 66 -4.47 3.60 2.36
CA TYR A 66 -3.47 4.04 1.41
C TYR A 66 -2.95 5.44 1.77
N PHE A 67 -1.63 5.60 1.74
CA PHE A 67 -0.97 6.87 2.03
C PHE A 67 0.18 7.15 1.08
N PHE A 68 0.33 8.40 0.67
CA PHE A 68 1.60 8.91 0.18
C PHE A 68 2.48 9.29 1.37
N VAL A 69 3.70 8.79 1.39
CA VAL A 69 4.66 9.03 2.47
C VAL A 69 5.84 9.80 1.92
N PRO A 70 6.06 11.06 2.35
CA PRO A 70 7.24 11.82 1.94
C PRO A 70 8.52 11.12 2.43
N ARG A 71 9.51 10.92 1.55
CA ARG A 71 10.85 10.50 1.98
C ARG A 71 11.64 11.72 2.37
N ASP A 72 12.18 11.72 3.59
CA ASP A 72 13.07 12.78 4.03
C ASP A 72 14.36 12.81 3.17
N ARG A 73 14.70 13.99 2.67
CA ARG A 73 15.91 14.24 1.87
C ARG A 73 17.19 14.18 2.72
N LYS A 74 17.07 14.32 4.05
CA LYS A 74 18.21 14.47 4.96
C LYS A 74 19.00 13.18 5.23
N SER A 75 18.51 12.02 4.81
CA SER A 75 19.31 10.80 4.93
C SER A 75 20.38 10.73 3.84
N GLY A 76 21.54 11.36 4.09
CA GLY A 76 22.78 11.01 3.41
C GLY A 76 23.06 9.50 3.50
N ASN A 77 23.74 8.96 2.49
CA ASN A 77 24.29 7.60 2.40
C ASN A 77 23.52 6.49 3.14
N GLY A 78 22.46 5.99 2.52
CA GLY A 78 21.91 4.66 2.84
C GLY A 78 21.13 4.52 4.16
N GLY A 79 20.87 5.61 4.89
CA GLY A 79 20.10 5.56 6.13
C GLY A 79 18.67 5.03 5.89
N ARG A 80 18.41 3.84 6.42
CA ARG A 80 17.07 3.25 6.45
C ARG A 80 16.13 4.23 7.16
N PRO A 81 14.90 4.46 6.66
CA PRO A 81 13.93 5.29 7.37
C PRO A 81 13.80 4.82 8.82
N ASN A 82 13.79 5.74 9.77
CA ASN A 82 13.48 5.38 11.16
C ASN A 82 12.04 4.87 11.18
N ARG A 83 11.90 3.56 11.34
CA ARG A 83 10.65 2.82 11.31
C ARG A 83 10.04 2.62 12.69
N THR A 84 10.53 3.36 13.68
CA THR A 84 10.05 3.35 15.07
C THR A 84 8.91 4.36 15.20
N THR A 85 7.82 3.93 15.83
CA THR A 85 6.68 4.76 16.23
C THR A 85 6.72 4.95 17.76
N GLU A 86 5.71 5.59 18.35
CA GLU A 86 5.64 5.78 19.80
C GLU A 86 5.65 4.45 20.56
N ARG A 87 4.79 3.51 20.15
CA ARG A 87 4.58 2.25 20.88
C ARG A 87 5.20 1.03 20.20
N GLY A 88 5.90 1.19 19.08
CA GLY A 88 6.48 0.03 18.40
C GLY A 88 7.42 0.36 17.25
N PHE A 89 7.61 -0.60 16.36
CA PHE A 89 8.47 -0.45 15.19
C PHE A 89 8.06 -1.35 14.03
N TRP A 90 8.27 -0.88 12.81
CA TRP A 90 8.07 -1.63 11.58
C TRP A 90 9.33 -2.41 11.19
N LYS A 91 9.21 -3.73 11.12
CA LYS A 91 10.28 -4.63 10.69
C LYS A 91 10.03 -5.10 9.27
N ALA A 92 11.01 -4.89 8.38
CA ALA A 92 10.95 -5.44 7.02
C ALA A 92 10.97 -6.98 7.07
N THR A 93 10.18 -7.59 6.19
CA THR A 93 10.18 -9.05 5.98
C THR A 93 10.51 -9.34 4.52
N GLY A 94 11.41 -10.29 4.31
CA GLY A 94 11.88 -10.68 2.98
C GLY A 94 12.67 -9.61 2.22
N SER A 95 12.98 -9.96 0.97
CA SER A 95 13.63 -9.08 -0.01
C SER A 95 12.59 -8.25 -0.78
N ASP A 96 13.04 -7.18 -1.43
CA ASP A 96 12.16 -6.39 -2.30
C ASP A 96 11.66 -7.25 -3.46
N ARG A 97 10.34 -7.22 -3.70
CA ARG A 97 9.73 -7.88 -4.85
C ARG A 97 9.62 -6.91 -6.04
N PRO A 98 10.10 -7.28 -7.24
CA PRO A 98 9.87 -6.48 -8.43
C PRO A 98 8.41 -6.54 -8.88
N ILE A 99 7.89 -5.38 -9.27
CA ILE A 99 6.58 -5.23 -9.90
C ILE A 99 6.81 -4.85 -11.35
N ARG A 100 6.31 -5.68 -12.25
CA ARG A 100 6.48 -5.58 -13.71
C ARG A 100 5.13 -5.28 -14.36
N SER A 101 5.16 -4.66 -15.53
CA SER A 101 3.92 -4.40 -16.27
C SER A 101 3.27 -5.69 -16.74
N THR A 102 1.94 -5.72 -16.68
CA THR A 102 1.14 -6.80 -17.26
C THR A 102 1.25 -6.80 -18.78
N ALA A 103 1.28 -5.61 -19.40
CA ALA A 103 1.39 -5.45 -20.86
C ALA A 103 2.83 -5.67 -21.36
N GLU A 104 3.83 -5.27 -20.59
CA GLU A 104 5.25 -5.39 -20.92
C GLU A 104 6.04 -6.09 -19.80
N PRO A 105 6.12 -7.43 -19.77
CA PRO A 105 6.73 -8.17 -18.65
C PRO A 105 8.20 -7.82 -18.37
N ARG A 106 8.94 -7.32 -19.37
CA ARG A 106 10.33 -6.87 -19.20
C ARG A 106 10.44 -5.52 -18.49
N ARG A 107 9.40 -4.68 -18.55
CA ARG A 107 9.37 -3.33 -17.98
C ARG A 107 9.16 -3.40 -16.46
N LEU A 108 10.16 -2.95 -15.71
CA LEU A 108 10.06 -2.78 -14.25
C LEU A 108 9.29 -1.50 -13.94
N ILE A 109 8.18 -1.61 -13.23
CA ILE A 109 7.34 -0.48 -12.81
C ILE A 109 7.73 0.01 -11.41
N GLY A 110 8.19 -0.90 -10.54
CA GLY A 110 8.59 -0.53 -9.19
C GLY A 110 8.97 -1.73 -8.34
N LEU A 111 9.15 -1.47 -7.05
CA LEU A 111 9.51 -2.46 -6.05
C LEU A 111 8.54 -2.39 -4.87
N LYS A 112 8.24 -3.56 -4.30
CA LYS A 112 7.43 -3.72 -3.10
C LYS A 112 8.27 -4.27 -1.97
N LYS A 113 8.22 -3.62 -0.81
CA LYS A 113 8.74 -4.15 0.44
C LYS A 113 7.61 -4.35 1.43
N THR A 114 7.51 -5.54 2.01
CA THR A 114 6.54 -5.82 3.07
C THR A 114 7.19 -5.61 4.43
N LEU A 115 6.44 -5.02 5.36
CA LEU A 115 6.82 -4.79 6.74
C LEU A 115 5.72 -5.27 7.67
N VAL A 116 6.11 -5.72 8.85
CA VAL A 116 5.20 -6.09 9.93
C VAL A 116 5.49 -5.23 11.14
N PHE A 117 4.44 -4.74 11.80
CA PHE A 117 4.59 -3.96 13.01
C PHE A 117 4.78 -4.84 14.24
N TYR A 118 5.69 -4.42 15.10
CA TYR A 118 5.95 -5.02 16.40
C TYR A 118 5.65 -3.98 17.48
N GLU A 119 4.81 -4.33 18.44
CA GLU A 119 4.53 -3.48 19.60
C GLU A 119 5.61 -3.67 20.67
N GLY A 120 6.02 -2.57 21.32
CA GLY A 120 7.11 -2.51 22.29
C GLY A 120 8.45 -2.12 21.69
N ARG A 121 9.48 -2.09 22.54
CA ARG A 121 10.82 -1.59 22.15
C ARG A 121 11.60 -2.64 21.36
N ALA A 122 12.20 -2.21 20.24
CA ALA A 122 13.13 -3.04 19.48
C ALA A 122 14.35 -3.48 20.33
N PRO A 123 14.88 -4.71 20.13
CA PRO A 123 14.41 -5.75 19.21
C PRO A 123 13.36 -6.70 19.82
N ARG A 124 12.92 -6.47 21.07
CA ARG A 124 12.10 -7.40 21.87
C ARG A 124 10.59 -7.19 21.74
N GLY A 125 10.12 -6.49 20.71
CA GLY A 125 8.70 -6.24 20.52
C GLY A 125 7.91 -7.51 20.19
N THR A 126 6.60 -7.46 20.41
CA THR A 126 5.65 -8.51 20.08
C THR A 126 5.08 -8.29 18.69
N LYS A 127 5.14 -9.32 17.83
CA LYS A 127 4.59 -9.25 16.46
C LYS A 127 3.08 -8.98 16.53
N THR A 128 2.60 -8.05 15.72
CA THR A 128 1.17 -7.76 15.55
C THR A 128 0.67 -8.22 14.18
N ASP A 129 -0.64 -8.13 13.96
CA ASP A 129 -1.27 -8.41 12.65
C ASP A 129 -1.18 -7.24 11.66
N TRP A 130 -0.59 -6.12 12.04
CA TRP A 130 -0.47 -4.96 11.16
C TRP A 130 0.64 -5.17 10.14
N VAL A 131 0.24 -5.12 8.87
CA VAL A 131 1.13 -5.29 7.72
C VAL A 131 1.10 -4.05 6.85
N MET A 132 2.28 -3.68 6.36
CA MET A 132 2.50 -2.57 5.46
C MET A 132 3.20 -3.06 4.20
N ASN A 133 2.71 -2.67 3.04
CA ASN A 133 3.44 -2.76 1.79
C ASN A 133 3.89 -1.36 1.38
N GLU A 134 5.20 -1.17 1.34
CA GLU A 134 5.87 0.03 0.85
C GLU A 134 6.19 -0.18 -0.63
N TYR A 135 5.60 0.67 -1.48
CA TYR A 135 5.78 0.70 -2.92
C TYR A 135 6.69 1.86 -3.29
N ARG A 136 7.72 1.58 -4.10
CA ARG A 136 8.67 2.58 -4.60
C ARG A 136 8.86 2.48 -6.10
N LEU A 137 9.00 3.64 -6.74
CA LEU A 137 9.42 3.70 -8.14
C LEU A 137 10.89 3.19 -8.27
N PRO A 138 11.28 2.65 -9.43
CA PRO A 138 12.65 2.29 -9.71
C PRO A 138 13.52 3.53 -9.62
N ASP A 139 14.77 3.36 -9.19
CA ASP A 139 15.72 4.45 -9.24
C ASP A 139 15.93 4.83 -10.72
N ALA A 140 15.70 6.11 -11.06
CA ALA A 140 15.94 6.58 -12.41
C ALA A 140 17.43 6.44 -12.74
N PRO A 141 17.81 6.00 -13.96
CA PRO A 141 19.18 6.15 -14.42
C PRO A 141 19.52 7.64 -14.33
N ALA A 142 20.74 7.96 -13.88
CA ALA A 142 21.21 9.33 -13.63
C ALA A 142 21.17 10.18 -14.91
N SER A 143 19.99 10.68 -15.28
CA SER A 143 19.81 11.70 -16.31
C SER A 143 19.41 13.00 -15.62
N ASN A 144 19.95 14.09 -16.14
CA ASN A 144 20.13 15.39 -15.49
C ASN A 144 18.83 16.22 -15.36
N THR A 145 17.70 15.57 -15.09
CA THR A 145 16.39 16.23 -14.90
C THR A 145 15.99 16.18 -13.43
N ALA A 146 15.40 17.28 -12.95
CA ALA A 146 15.07 17.53 -11.55
C ALA A 146 14.60 16.25 -10.83
N VAL A 147 15.38 15.81 -9.84
CA VAL A 147 15.11 14.58 -9.09
C VAL A 147 13.70 14.71 -8.49
N PRO A 148 12.73 13.88 -8.92
CA PRO A 148 11.37 13.99 -8.41
C PRO A 148 11.39 13.79 -6.89
N PRO A 149 10.53 14.48 -6.14
CA PRO A 149 10.38 14.26 -4.70
C PRO A 149 10.20 12.75 -4.49
N LYS A 150 11.09 12.17 -3.67
CA LYS A 150 11.05 10.75 -3.37
C LYS A 150 9.83 10.51 -2.48
N VAL A 151 8.69 10.22 -3.07
CA VAL A 151 7.48 9.82 -2.36
C VAL A 151 7.39 8.30 -2.43
N TYR A 152 6.99 7.68 -1.33
CA TYR A 152 6.56 6.29 -1.33
C TYR A 152 5.05 6.25 -1.30
N MET A 153 4.49 5.16 -1.81
CA MET A 153 3.12 4.83 -1.48
C MET A 153 3.11 3.67 -0.53
N VAL A 154 2.25 3.76 0.46
CA VAL A 154 2.10 2.75 1.48
C VAL A 154 0.67 2.27 1.49
N TYR A 155 0.52 0.95 1.53
CA TYR A 155 -0.73 0.21 1.67
C TYR A 155 -0.68 -0.59 2.97
N ILE A 156 -1.69 -0.42 3.82
CA ILE A 156 -1.71 -0.98 5.18
C ILE A 156 -2.99 -1.77 5.37
N TYR A 157 -2.85 -2.93 6.02
CA TYR A 157 -3.95 -3.83 6.29
C TYR A 157 -3.65 -4.67 7.52
N LYS A 158 -4.69 -5.32 8.06
CA LYS A 158 -4.53 -6.38 9.07
C LYS A 158 -4.46 -7.74 8.40
N GLU A 159 -3.39 -8.51 8.66
CA GLU A 159 -3.17 -9.83 8.06
C GLU A 159 -4.36 -10.79 8.30
N ALA A 160 -4.89 -10.80 9.53
CA ALA A 160 -6.06 -11.60 9.89
C ALA A 160 -7.30 -11.27 9.01
N MET A 161 -7.50 -9.99 8.68
CA MET A 161 -8.61 -9.57 7.81
C MET A 161 -8.44 -10.08 6.38
N GLN A 162 -7.22 -10.09 5.84
CA GLN A 162 -6.95 -10.63 4.50
C GLN A 162 -7.14 -12.13 4.42
N ARG A 163 -6.74 -12.87 5.47
CA ARG A 163 -6.96 -14.32 5.55
C ARG A 163 -8.45 -14.64 5.54
N ASN A 164 -9.25 -13.92 6.33
CA ASN A 164 -10.71 -14.10 6.37
C ASN A 164 -11.37 -13.77 5.01
N VAL A 165 -10.92 -12.72 4.32
CA VAL A 165 -11.42 -12.39 2.97
C VAL A 165 -11.11 -13.52 1.97
N LYS A 166 -9.88 -14.03 1.95
CA LYS A 166 -9.49 -15.13 1.06
C LYS A 166 -10.25 -16.40 1.34
N LEU A 167 -10.42 -16.74 2.62
CA LEU A 167 -11.16 -17.92 3.03
C LEU A 167 -12.64 -17.83 2.62
N ASN A 168 -13.27 -16.67 2.83
CA ASN A 168 -14.65 -16.43 2.40
C ASN A 168 -14.79 -16.49 0.87
N ALA A 169 -13.82 -15.96 0.12
CA ALA A 169 -13.81 -16.05 -1.34
C ALA A 169 -13.69 -17.51 -1.82
N LEU A 170 -12.83 -18.32 -1.18
CA LEU A 170 -12.69 -19.73 -1.47
C LEU A 170 -13.98 -20.51 -1.17
N PHE A 171 -14.61 -20.27 -0.01
CA PHE A 171 -15.90 -20.89 0.32
C PHE A 171 -16.98 -20.54 -0.71
N LYS A 172 -17.05 -19.28 -1.15
CA LYS A 172 -17.99 -18.87 -2.20
C LYS A 172 -17.72 -19.59 -3.52
N GLN A 173 -16.46 -19.69 -3.92
CA GLN A 173 -16.07 -20.38 -5.15
C GLN A 173 -16.42 -21.88 -5.11
N VAL A 174 -16.22 -22.53 -3.96
CA VAL A 174 -16.59 -23.93 -3.76
C VAL A 174 -18.11 -24.12 -3.78
N SER A 175 -18.87 -23.22 -3.15
CA SER A 175 -20.35 -23.26 -3.16
C SER A 175 -20.89 -23.17 -4.58
N VAL A 176 -20.39 -22.23 -5.39
CA VAL A 176 -20.80 -22.06 -6.79
C VAL A 176 -20.47 -23.31 -7.61
N ALA A 177 -19.27 -23.88 -7.45
CA ALA A 177 -18.88 -25.09 -8.17
C ALA A 177 -19.75 -26.30 -7.81
N ILE A 178 -20.19 -26.41 -6.54
CA ILE A 178 -21.12 -27.46 -6.10
C ILE A 178 -22.50 -27.25 -6.73
N GLU A 179 -23.02 -26.03 -6.73
CA GLU A 179 -24.32 -25.70 -7.36
C GLU A 179 -24.30 -25.99 -8.86
N GLU A 180 -23.23 -25.63 -9.57
CA GLU A 180 -23.04 -25.94 -10.98
C GLU A 180 -22.99 -27.45 -11.25
N ALA A 181 -22.30 -28.21 -10.39
CA ALA A 181 -22.22 -29.67 -10.51
C ALA A 181 -23.57 -30.36 -10.25
N ILE A 182 -24.36 -29.86 -9.29
CA ILE A 182 -25.71 -30.38 -9.01
C ILE A 182 -26.64 -30.12 -10.20
N ASN A 183 -26.61 -28.92 -10.78
CA ASN A 183 -27.48 -28.54 -11.89
C ASN A 183 -27.09 -29.17 -13.25
N ALA A 184 -25.92 -29.82 -13.33
CA ALA A 184 -25.44 -30.51 -14.52
C ALA A 184 -25.83 -32.00 -14.57
N ILE A 185 -26.53 -32.51 -13.55
CA ILE A 185 -27.06 -33.89 -13.44
C ILE A 185 -28.58 -33.84 -13.63
#